data_AF-A0A9D4QKI7-F1
#
_entry.id   AF-A0A9D4QKI7-F1
#
_cell.length_a   1.000
_cell.length_b   1.000
_cell.length_c   1.000
_cell.angle_alpha   90.00
_cell.angle_beta   90.00
_cell.angle_gamma   90.00
#
_symmetry.space_group_name_H-M   'P 1'
#
loop_
_entity.id
_entity.type
_entity.pdbx_description
1 polymer ?
#
loop_
_entity_poly.entity_id
_entity_poly.type
_entity_poly.pdbx_seq_one_letter_code
_entity_poly.pdbx_strand_id
1 'polypeptide(L)'
;MLLLDCGPLPTLSYGTASSTDTTYRSTATITCHTGYSLHGNATLTCYSNGIWDNVEGTCEPLGECYHAVPFIFVNVSGSTHEL
;
A
#
# COMPACT_ATOMS: atom_id res chain seq x y z
N MET A 1 16.25 -29.00 -6.66
CA MET A 1 15.82 -28.15 -5.53
C MET A 1 14.58 -27.43 -5.99
N LEU A 2 13.40 -27.76 -5.45
CA LEU A 2 12.17 -27.06 -5.82
C LEU A 2 12.17 -25.73 -5.08
N LEU A 3 12.17 -24.64 -5.83
CA LEU A 3 11.96 -23.32 -5.27
C LEU A 3 10.45 -23.17 -5.09
N LEU A 4 10.01 -23.09 -3.83
CA LEU A 4 8.60 -22.88 -3.52
C LEU A 4 8.22 -21.48 -3.99
N ASP A 5 7.33 -21.42 -4.96
CA ASP A 5 6.85 -20.21 -5.58
C ASP A 5 5.45 -19.87 -5.04
N CYS A 6 5.23 -18.62 -4.67
CA CYS A 6 3.93 -18.12 -4.21
C CYS A 6 2.97 -17.77 -5.36
N GLY A 7 3.41 -17.94 -6.61
CA GLY A 7 2.62 -17.63 -7.78
C GLY A 7 2.54 -16.12 -8.07
N PRO A 8 1.59 -15.73 -8.93
CA PRO A 8 1.42 -14.33 -9.32
C PRO A 8 1.07 -13.45 -8.12
N LEU A 9 1.51 -12.20 -8.18
CA LEU A 9 1.21 -11.21 -7.14
C LEU A 9 -0.31 -10.97 -7.02
N PRO A 10 -0.81 -10.70 -5.81
CA PRO A 10 -2.21 -10.41 -5.61
C PRO A 10 -2.62 -9.11 -6.33
N THR A 11 -3.84 -9.09 -6.85
CA THR A 11 -4.44 -7.89 -7.44
C THR A 11 -4.94 -6.97 -6.33
N LEU A 12 -4.49 -5.71 -6.31
CA LEU A 12 -4.95 -4.69 -5.37
C LEU A 12 -5.97 -3.75 -6.02
N SER A 13 -7.00 -3.37 -5.26
CA SER A 13 -7.88 -2.26 -5.63
C SER A 13 -7.10 -0.95 -5.48
N TYR A 14 -7.01 -0.17 -6.57
CA TYR A 14 -6.37 1.15 -6.58
C TYR A 14 -4.86 1.14 -6.27
N GLY A 15 -4.19 0.02 -6.52
CA GLY A 15 -2.74 -0.10 -6.39
C GLY A 15 -2.18 -1.28 -7.18
N THR A 16 -0.87 -1.43 -7.13
CA THR A 16 -0.11 -2.49 -7.79
C THR A 16 0.92 -3.06 -6.83
N ALA A 17 1.19 -4.36 -6.91
CA ALA A 17 2.30 -5.00 -6.22
C ALA A 17 3.43 -5.28 -7.23
N SER A 18 4.67 -5.10 -6.80
CA SER A 18 5.87 -5.38 -7.60
C SER A 18 6.91 -6.14 -6.80
N SER A 19 7.56 -7.13 -7.39
CA SER A 19 8.65 -7.90 -6.78
C SER A 19 9.69 -8.31 -7.84
N THR A 20 10.92 -8.58 -7.41
CA THR A 20 11.97 -9.15 -8.26
C THR A 20 11.84 -10.67 -8.38
N ASP A 21 11.26 -11.33 -7.38
CA ASP A 21 11.20 -12.78 -7.25
C ASP A 21 9.89 -13.21 -6.56
N THR A 22 9.36 -14.38 -6.91
CA THR A 22 8.07 -14.88 -6.39
C THR A 22 8.21 -16.03 -5.41
N THR A 23 9.38 -16.18 -4.81
CA THR A 23 9.80 -17.44 -4.18
C THR A 23 9.86 -17.31 -2.66
N TYR A 24 9.99 -18.43 -1.93
CA TYR A 24 9.99 -18.41 -0.47
C TYR A 24 10.97 -17.36 0.10
N ARG A 25 10.46 -16.48 0.99
CA ARG A 25 11.14 -15.29 1.57
C ARG A 25 11.36 -14.11 0.62
N SER A 26 10.93 -14.17 -0.62
CA SER A 26 10.86 -13.00 -1.49
C SER A 26 9.81 -12.02 -0.97
N THR A 27 10.04 -10.73 -1.24
CA THR A 27 9.16 -9.64 -0.81
C THR A 27 8.64 -8.85 -2.00
N ALA A 28 7.37 -8.47 -1.96
CA ALA A 28 6.77 -7.56 -2.94
C ALA A 28 6.39 -6.23 -2.28
N THR A 29 6.46 -5.14 -3.02
CA THR A 29 6.10 -3.80 -2.55
C THR A 29 4.79 -3.35 -3.20
N ILE A 30 3.88 -2.84 -2.39
CA ILE A 30 2.61 -2.24 -2.80
C ILE A 30 2.84 -0.77 -3.13
N THR A 31 2.34 -0.35 -4.28
CA THR A 31 2.34 1.03 -4.75
C THR A 31 0.91 1.43 -5.08
N CYS A 32 0.36 2.39 -4.33
CA CYS A 32 -0.98 2.91 -4.59
C CYS A 32 -1.00 3.88 -5.77
N HIS A 33 -2.11 3.91 -6.49
CA HIS A 33 -2.33 4.86 -7.58
C HIS A 33 -2.49 6.29 -7.05
N THR A 34 -2.30 7.28 -7.92
CA THR A 34 -2.54 8.68 -7.60
C THR A 34 -3.94 8.88 -7.03
N GLY A 35 -4.05 9.61 -5.91
CA GLY A 35 -5.32 9.81 -5.20
C GLY A 35 -5.61 8.76 -4.12
N TYR A 36 -4.72 7.78 -3.91
CA TYR A 36 -4.84 6.76 -2.87
C TYR A 36 -3.58 6.69 -2.00
N SER A 37 -3.77 6.47 -0.70
CA SER A 37 -2.72 6.21 0.28
C SER A 37 -2.70 4.75 0.64
N LEU A 38 -1.51 4.25 0.92
CA LEU A 38 -1.37 2.96 1.59
C LEU A 38 -1.84 3.10 3.03
N HIS A 39 -2.77 2.23 3.42
CA HIS A 39 -3.13 1.92 4.79
C HIS A 39 -2.51 0.58 5.15
N GLY A 40 -1.90 0.42 6.33
CA GLY A 40 -1.24 -0.82 6.73
C GLY A 40 0.18 -0.99 6.16
N ASN A 41 0.55 -2.23 5.83
CA ASN A 41 1.92 -2.59 5.43
C ASN A 41 2.13 -2.52 3.92
N ALA A 42 3.22 -1.91 3.47
CA ALA A 42 3.59 -1.79 2.06
C ALA A 42 4.18 -3.08 1.49
N THR A 43 4.53 -4.05 2.34
CA THR A 43 5.36 -5.19 1.95
C THR A 43 4.62 -6.50 2.12
N LEU A 44 4.53 -7.26 1.03
CA LEU A 44 4.04 -8.64 1.01
C LEU A 44 5.24 -9.60 1.12
N THR A 45 5.08 -10.70 1.84
CA THR A 45 6.14 -11.72 1.97
C THR A 45 5.62 -13.07 1.48
N CYS A 46 6.41 -13.77 0.68
CA CYS A 46 6.10 -15.12 0.24
C CYS A 46 6.41 -16.14 1.35
N TYR A 47 5.37 -16.78 1.89
CA TYR A 47 5.49 -17.76 2.97
C TYR A 47 5.74 -19.19 2.50
N SER A 48 6.12 -20.06 3.43
CA SER A 48 6.44 -21.47 3.18
C SER A 48 5.22 -22.32 2.78
N ASN A 49 4.02 -21.75 2.81
CA ASN A 49 2.79 -22.35 2.30
C ASN A 49 2.56 -22.03 0.81
N GLY A 50 3.44 -21.26 0.16
CA GLY A 50 3.27 -20.84 -1.24
C GLY A 50 2.20 -19.78 -1.40
N ILE A 51 1.96 -18.97 -0.36
CA ILE A 51 0.98 -17.89 -0.38
C ILE A 51 1.69 -16.59 0.01
N TRP A 52 1.41 -15.52 -0.74
CA TRP A 52 1.77 -14.16 -0.35
C TRP A 52 0.95 -13.77 0.88
N ASP A 53 1.62 -13.33 1.94
CA ASP A 53 0.92 -12.81 3.13
C ASP A 53 -0.06 -11.73 2.70
N ASN A 54 -1.33 -11.91 3.05
CA ASN A 54 -2.40 -10.97 2.75
C ASN A 54 -2.35 -9.81 3.75
N VAL A 55 -1.21 -9.13 3.81
CA VAL A 55 -1.01 -8.08 4.79
C VAL A 55 -1.92 -6.91 4.45
N GLU A 56 -2.38 -6.26 5.50
CA GLU A 56 -3.38 -5.19 5.60
C GLU A 56 -3.06 -3.91 4.81
N GLY A 57 -2.16 -3.99 3.83
CA GLY A 57 -1.84 -3.01 2.81
C GLY A 57 -3.00 -2.80 1.84
N THR A 58 -3.95 -1.95 2.22
CA THR A 58 -5.02 -1.49 1.32
C THR A 58 -4.70 -0.10 0.79
N CYS A 59 -5.07 0.16 -0.45
CA CYS A 59 -5.03 1.51 -1.00
C CYS A 59 -6.38 2.17 -0.72
N GLU A 60 -6.39 3.07 0.26
CA GLU A 60 -7.56 3.87 0.61
C GLU A 60 -7.49 5.21 -0.10
N PRO A 61 -8.63 5.80 -0.53
CA PRO A 61 -8.61 7.12 -1.13
C PRO A 61 -7.94 8.08 -0.15
N LEU A 62 -6.98 8.86 -0.64
CA LEU A 62 -6.50 10.04 0.06
C LEU A 62 -7.74 10.87 0.28
N GLY A 63 -8.26 10.88 1.52
CA GLY A 63 -9.43 11.67 1.84
C GLY A 63 -9.17 13.05 1.27
N GLU A 64 -10.02 13.45 0.32
CA GLU A 64 -10.03 14.82 -0.19
C GLU A 64 -9.82 15.70 1.05
N CYS A 65 -8.79 16.57 1.04
CA CYS A 65 -8.72 17.62 2.05
C CYS A 65 -10.13 18.21 2.10
N TYR A 66 -10.79 18.02 3.23
CA TYR A 66 -12.21 18.22 3.43
C TYR A 66 -12.55 19.70 3.27
N HIS A 67 -12.41 20.26 2.07
CA HIS A 67 -12.95 21.56 1.76
C HIS A 67 -14.43 21.41 1.41
N ALA A 68 -15.15 20.90 2.38
CA ALA A 68 -16.55 21.21 2.60
C ALA A 68 -16.70 21.48 4.10
N VAL A 69 -16.01 22.52 4.60
CA VAL A 69 -16.42 23.19 5.84
C VAL A 69 -17.46 24.24 5.48
N PRO A 70 -18.77 23.97 5.56
CA PRO A 70 -19.73 25.05 5.61
C PRO A 70 -19.53 25.75 6.96
N PHE A 71 -18.89 26.92 6.93
CA PHE A 71 -18.88 27.95 7.98
C PHE A 71 -18.18 27.63 9.32
N ILE A 72 -16.84 27.61 9.41
CA ILE A 72 -16.08 28.14 10.57
C ILE A 72 -14.69 28.61 10.08
N PHE A 73 -14.24 29.79 10.49
CA PHE A 73 -12.88 30.30 10.25
C PHE A 73 -11.83 29.40 10.92
N VAL A 74 -11.35 28.37 10.22
CA VAL A 74 -10.16 27.62 10.64
C VAL A 74 -8.94 28.33 10.09
N ASN A 75 -8.13 28.90 10.98
CA ASN A 75 -6.80 29.35 10.59
C ASN A 75 -5.96 28.10 10.35
N VAL A 76 -5.74 27.76 9.07
CA VAL A 76 -4.74 26.77 8.68
C VAL A 76 -3.38 27.39 8.97
N SER A 77 -2.88 27.18 10.19
CA SER A 77 -1.45 27.30 10.47
C SER A 77 -0.79 26.10 9.79
N GLY A 78 -0.59 26.24 8.47
CA GLY A 78 0.16 25.28 7.69
C GLY A 78 1.46 25.00 8.42
N SER A 79 1.61 23.79 8.93
CA SER A 79 2.89 23.34 9.45
C SER A 79 3.78 23.18 8.23
N THR A 80 4.70 24.12 8.06
CA THR A 80 5.78 24.03 7.09
C THR A 80 6.51 22.71 7.34
N HIS A 81 6.57 21.84 6.34
CA HIS A 81 7.47 20.70 6.39
C HIS A 81 8.88 21.25 6.19
N GLU A 82 9.55 21.54 7.30
CA GLU A 82 10.94 21.95 7.35
C GLU A 82 11.85 20.72 7.15
N LEU A 83 12.73 20.79 6.16
CA LEU A 83 14.07 20.20 6.17
C LEU A 83 15.04 21.22 5.59
#